data_AF-A0A6I3D6T1-F1
#
_entry.id   AF-A0A6I3D6T1-F1
#
_cell.length_a   1.000
_cell.length_b   1.000
_cell.length_c   1.000
_cell.angle_alpha   90.00
_cell.angle_beta   90.00
_cell.angle_gamma   90.00
#
_symmetry.space_group_name_H-M   'P 1'
#
loop_
_entity.id
_entity.type
_entity.pdbx_description
1 polymer ?
#
loop_
_entity_poly.entity_id
_entity_poly.type
_entity_poly.pdbx_seq_one_letter_code
_entity_poly.pdbx_strand_id
1 'polypeptide(L)'
;MGSDHTTPPLPRRAVYPGSFDPPTIAHVHLAETAIAQLGLDRVDFAISSQTLGKDDSRLAPIDDRVAELTAISSGNARIGVITTRHSLVADIAEGYEVIILGADKWHQVLDPVWYADS
;
A
#
# COMPACT_ATOMS: atom_id res chain seq x y z
N MET A 1 -5.87 -43.90 8.47
CA MET A 1 -5.99 -42.70 9.33
C MET A 1 -5.36 -41.55 8.57
N GLY A 2 -6.19 -40.58 8.18
CA GLY A 2 -5.88 -39.58 7.15
C GLY A 2 -4.74 -38.66 7.55
N SER A 3 -3.87 -38.39 6.59
CA SER A 3 -2.88 -37.32 6.62
C SER A 3 -3.62 -35.99 6.57
N ASP A 4 -3.59 -35.27 7.69
CA ASP A 4 -4.07 -33.90 7.81
C ASP A 4 -3.12 -33.01 6.98
N HIS A 5 -3.51 -32.73 5.74
CA HIS A 5 -2.82 -31.74 4.91
C HIS A 5 -3.20 -30.36 5.42
N THR A 6 -2.58 -29.92 6.51
CA THR A 6 -2.66 -28.52 6.93
C THR A 6 -2.04 -27.68 5.82
N THR A 7 -2.89 -27.07 5.00
CA THR A 7 -2.44 -26.06 4.02
C THR A 7 -1.66 -25.01 4.81
N PRO A 8 -0.41 -24.69 4.43
CA PRO A 8 0.33 -23.64 5.11
C PRO A 8 -0.49 -22.36 5.09
N PRO A 9 -0.50 -21.57 6.18
CA PRO A 9 -1.22 -20.31 6.20
C PRO A 9 -0.75 -19.45 5.03
N LEU A 10 -1.71 -18.85 4.32
CA LEU A 10 -1.40 -17.96 3.21
C LEU A 10 -0.53 -16.80 3.72
N PRO A 11 0.45 -16.34 2.91
CA PRO A 11 1.32 -15.23 3.31
C PRO A 11 0.47 -14.00 3.62
N ARG A 12 0.74 -13.36 4.76
CA ARG A 12 -0.01 -12.21 5.24
C ARG A 12 0.61 -10.93 4.67
N ARG A 13 0.02 -10.43 3.59
CA ARG A 13 0.49 -9.27 2.85
C ARG A 13 -0.33 -8.05 3.24
N ALA A 14 0.34 -6.90 3.27
CA ALA A 14 -0.33 -5.62 3.38
C ALA A 14 0.00 -4.72 2.20
N VAL A 15 -0.93 -3.81 1.91
CA VAL A 15 -0.70 -2.72 0.98
C VAL A 15 -0.81 -1.39 1.71
N TYR A 16 0.07 -0.47 1.36
CA TYR A 16 0.09 0.90 1.88
C TYR A 16 -0.08 1.87 0.70
N PRO A 17 -1.33 2.26 0.38
CA PRO A 17 -1.60 3.21 -0.69
C PRO A 17 -1.20 4.64 -0.31
N GLY A 18 -0.58 5.37 -1.24
CA GLY A 18 -0.23 6.77 -1.01
C GLY A 18 0.40 7.43 -2.23
N SER A 19 0.38 8.77 -2.24
CA SER A 19 1.09 9.53 -3.27
C SER A 19 2.60 9.57 -3.01
N PHE A 20 3.03 9.49 -1.74
CA PHE A 20 4.42 9.58 -1.30
C PHE A 20 5.18 10.72 -2.01
N ASP A 21 4.76 11.96 -1.78
CA ASP A 21 5.29 13.15 -2.45
C ASP A 21 5.69 14.22 -1.41
N PRO A 22 6.92 14.19 -0.87
CA PRO A 22 7.96 13.18 -1.13
C PRO A 22 7.79 11.90 -0.28
N PRO A 23 8.41 10.79 -0.68
CA PRO A 23 8.65 9.64 0.19
C PRO A 23 9.47 10.07 1.41
N THR A 24 9.27 9.41 2.56
CA THR A 24 10.00 9.76 3.79
C THR A 24 10.30 8.53 4.61
N ILE A 25 11.30 8.63 5.49
CA ILE A 25 11.63 7.57 6.47
C ILE A 25 10.44 7.22 7.38
N ALA A 26 9.52 8.16 7.62
CA ALA A 26 8.34 7.91 8.44
C ALA A 26 7.39 6.90 7.76
N HIS A 27 7.25 6.96 6.43
CA HIS A 27 6.47 5.98 5.69
C HIS A 27 7.07 4.58 5.84
N VAL A 28 8.39 4.44 5.69
CA VAL A 28 9.11 3.16 5.85
C VAL A 28 8.98 2.64 7.27
N HIS A 29 9.17 3.49 8.28
CA HIS A 29 9.06 3.09 9.67
C HIS A 29 7.65 2.57 10.02
N LEU A 30 6.61 3.15 9.43
CA LEU A 30 5.24 2.65 9.61
C LEU A 30 5.06 1.26 8.99
N ALA A 31 5.59 1.02 7.79
CA ALA A 31 5.57 -0.29 7.15
C ALA A 31 6.34 -1.34 7.98
N GLU A 32 7.53 -0.99 8.49
CA GLU A 32 8.31 -1.86 9.37
C GLU A 32 7.59 -2.19 10.67
N THR A 33 6.94 -1.18 11.26
CA THR A 33 6.13 -1.34 12.48
C THR A 33 4.95 -2.27 12.23
N ALA A 34 4.23 -2.10 11.12
CA ALA A 34 3.12 -2.97 10.75
C ALA A 34 3.59 -4.42 10.54
N ILE A 35 4.73 -4.60 9.87
CA ILE A 35 5.36 -5.91 9.69
C ILE A 35 5.64 -6.58 11.04
N ALA A 36 6.26 -5.84 11.97
CA ALA A 36 6.63 -6.37 13.29
C ALA A 36 5.42 -6.65 14.18
N GLN A 37 4.44 -5.74 14.21
CA GLN A 37 3.29 -5.83 15.13
C GLN A 37 2.21 -6.78 14.65
N LEU A 38 2.01 -6.91 13.33
CA LEU A 38 0.96 -7.74 12.75
C LEU A 38 1.47 -9.08 12.19
N GLY A 39 2.79 -9.32 12.26
CA GLY A 39 3.41 -10.52 11.72
C GLY A 39 3.24 -10.63 10.21
N LEU A 40 3.42 -9.53 9.48
CA LEU A 40 3.26 -9.53 8.02
C LEU A 40 4.50 -10.13 7.35
N ASP A 41 4.25 -10.88 6.28
CA ASP A 41 5.30 -11.40 5.41
C ASP A 41 5.82 -10.32 4.45
N ARG A 42 4.95 -9.38 4.06
CA ARG A 42 5.27 -8.33 3.10
C ARG A 42 4.37 -7.10 3.23
N VAL A 43 4.92 -5.92 3.02
CA VAL A 43 4.19 -4.67 2.77
C VAL A 43 4.56 -4.15 1.39
N ASP A 44 3.57 -3.89 0.54
CA ASP A 44 3.77 -3.19 -0.73
C ASP A 44 3.27 -1.74 -0.60
N PHE A 45 4.15 -0.76 -0.81
CA PHE A 45 3.74 0.62 -1.06
C PHE A 45 3.09 0.71 -2.44
N ALA A 46 1.85 1.17 -2.51
CA ALA A 46 1.12 1.30 -3.77
C ALA A 46 1.01 2.76 -4.19
N ILE A 47 1.66 3.10 -5.30
CA ILE A 47 1.56 4.43 -5.92
C ILE A 47 0.60 4.34 -7.09
N SER A 48 -0.48 5.13 -7.03
CA SER A 48 -1.42 5.21 -8.15
C SER A 48 -0.87 6.07 -9.28
N SER A 49 -1.04 5.62 -10.52
CA SER A 49 -0.73 6.38 -11.73
C SER A 49 -1.86 7.32 -12.17
N GLN A 50 -3.01 7.29 -11.49
CA GLN A 50 -4.13 8.20 -11.72
C GLN A 50 -4.62 8.75 -10.38
N THR A 51 -4.43 10.04 -10.11
CA THR A 51 -4.96 10.63 -8.87
C THR A 51 -6.42 11.02 -9.04
N LEU A 52 -7.34 10.45 -8.24
CA LEU A 52 -8.72 10.93 -8.18
C LEU A 52 -8.76 12.40 -7.74
N GLY A 53 -9.26 13.26 -8.62
CA GLY A 53 -9.62 14.64 -8.29
C GLY A 53 -8.47 15.60 -7.99
N LYS A 54 -7.23 15.29 -8.35
CA LYS A 54 -6.10 16.24 -8.27
C LYS A 54 -5.38 16.35 -9.60
N ASP A 55 -5.09 17.58 -9.97
CA ASP A 55 -4.26 17.96 -11.09
C ASP A 55 -2.84 17.37 -10.86
N ASP A 56 -2.53 16.27 -11.56
CA ASP A 56 -1.27 15.52 -11.43
C ASP A 56 -0.03 16.37 -11.78
N SER A 57 -0.23 17.55 -12.38
CA SER A 57 0.81 18.52 -12.75
C SER A 57 1.66 19.04 -11.59
N ARG A 58 1.26 18.82 -10.33
CA ARG A 58 1.99 19.25 -9.13
C ARG A 58 2.81 18.17 -8.43
N LEU A 59 2.61 16.89 -8.77
CA LEU A 59 3.34 15.79 -8.14
C LEU A 59 4.70 15.57 -8.83
N ALA A 60 5.68 15.10 -8.07
CA ALA A 60 6.87 14.52 -8.69
C ALA A 60 6.47 13.37 -9.65
N PRO A 61 7.21 13.17 -10.76
CA PRO A 61 6.99 12.02 -11.65
C PRO A 61 6.88 10.72 -10.87
N ILE A 62 5.98 9.83 -11.30
CA ILE A 62 5.76 8.55 -10.60
C ILE A 62 7.05 7.73 -10.48
N ASP A 63 7.87 7.74 -11.53
CA ASP A 63 9.14 7.02 -11.56
C ASP A 63 10.13 7.56 -10.53
N ASP A 64 10.17 8.87 -10.31
CA ASP A 64 11.03 9.49 -9.29
C ASP A 64 10.59 9.08 -7.88
N ARG A 65 9.27 9.10 -7.63
CA ARG A 65 8.70 8.67 -6.35
C ARG A 65 8.90 7.18 -6.09
N VAL A 66 8.75 6.34 -7.10
CA VAL A 66 9.04 4.89 -7.02
C VAL A 66 10.51 4.67 -6.73
N ALA A 67 11.42 5.36 -7.44
CA ALA A 67 12.86 5.21 -7.26
C ALA A 67 13.29 5.64 -5.87
N GLU A 68 12.84 6.80 -5.39
CA GLU A 68 13.16 7.30 -4.06
C GLU A 68 12.59 6.39 -2.97
N LEU A 69 11.33 5.96 -3.08
CA LEU A 69 10.72 5.05 -2.11
C LEU A 69 11.43 3.69 -2.07
N THR A 70 11.81 3.16 -3.23
CA THR A 70 12.61 1.93 -3.35
C THR A 70 13.98 2.09 -2.70
N ALA A 71 14.64 3.24 -2.90
CA ALA A 71 15.94 3.52 -2.31
C ALA A 71 15.86 3.55 -0.78
N ILE A 72 14.90 4.27 -0.20
CA ILE A 72 14.75 4.38 1.25
C ILE A 72 14.26 3.08 1.91
N SER A 73 13.55 2.22 1.19
CA SER A 73 13.07 0.92 1.70
C SER A 73 14.03 -0.25 1.45
N SER A 74 15.13 -0.04 0.72
CA SER A 74 16.05 -1.10 0.28
C SER A 74 16.66 -1.94 1.42
N GLY A 75 16.70 -1.41 2.64
CA GLY A 75 17.19 -2.12 3.83
C GLY A 75 16.30 -3.27 4.32
N ASN A 76 15.06 -3.39 3.81
CA ASN A 76 14.11 -4.41 4.26
C ASN A 76 13.46 -5.13 3.07
N ALA A 77 13.88 -6.38 2.83
CA ALA A 77 13.38 -7.21 1.73
C ALA A 77 11.88 -7.55 1.80
N ARG A 78 11.23 -7.32 2.96
CA ARG A 78 9.77 -7.49 3.12
C ARG A 78 8.99 -6.24 2.69
N ILE A 79 9.66 -5.19 2.26
CA ILE A 79 9.02 -3.97 1.75
C ILE A 79 9.21 -3.92 0.23
N GLY A 80 8.09 -3.84 -0.49
CA GLY A 80 8.03 -3.64 -1.93
C GLY A 80 7.43 -2.28 -2.29
N VAL A 81 7.67 -1.86 -3.53
CA VAL A 81 7.01 -0.70 -4.15
C VAL A 81 6.36 -1.18 -5.43
N ILE A 82 5.08 -0.87 -5.60
CA ILE A 82 4.29 -1.20 -6.79
C ILE A 82 3.60 0.04 -7.34
N THR A 83 3.35 0.02 -8.64
CA THR A 83 2.48 0.99 -9.30
C THR A 83 1.14 0.35 -9.65
N THR A 84 0.08 1.13 -9.61
CA THR A 84 -1.27 0.65 -9.91
C THR A 84 -2.06 1.73 -10.66
N ARG A 85 -2.98 1.31 -11.52
CA ARG A 85 -3.96 2.22 -12.15
C ARG A 85 -5.14 2.53 -11.25
N HIS A 86 -5.32 1.74 -10.19
CA HIS A 86 -6.42 1.89 -9.26
C HIS A 86 -6.19 3.11 -8.39
N SER A 87 -7.26 3.87 -8.15
CA SER A 87 -7.23 5.10 -7.38
C SER A 87 -8.10 5.01 -6.13
N LEU A 88 -9.11 4.13 -6.14
CA LEU A 88 -9.88 3.76 -4.96
C LEU A 88 -9.05 2.84 -4.06
N VAL A 89 -9.06 3.17 -2.78
CA VAL A 89 -8.38 2.41 -1.73
C VAL A 89 -8.86 0.95 -1.70
N ALA A 90 -10.15 0.71 -1.93
CA ALA A 90 -10.74 -0.63 -1.97
C ALA A 90 -10.17 -1.48 -3.12
N ASP A 91 -10.08 -0.91 -4.32
CA ASP A 91 -9.53 -1.61 -5.50
C ASP A 91 -8.03 -1.90 -5.32
N ILE A 92 -7.27 -0.96 -4.76
CA ILE A 92 -5.85 -1.16 -4.47
C ILE A 92 -5.64 -2.29 -3.44
N ALA A 93 -6.60 -2.49 -2.54
CA ALA A 93 -6.54 -3.50 -1.48
C ALA A 93 -6.92 -4.91 -1.95
N GLU A 94 -7.40 -5.06 -3.19
CA GLU A 94 -7.80 -6.37 -3.70
C GLU A 94 -6.62 -7.36 -3.65
N GLY A 95 -6.84 -8.52 -3.01
CA GLY A 95 -5.81 -9.56 -2.86
C GLY A 95 -4.78 -9.31 -1.76
N TYR A 96 -4.99 -8.32 -0.89
CA TYR A 96 -4.21 -8.10 0.33
C TYR A 96 -5.04 -8.41 1.59
N GLU A 97 -4.39 -8.96 2.61
CA GLU A 97 -5.03 -9.28 3.89
C GLU A 97 -5.17 -8.05 4.80
N VAL A 98 -4.29 -7.05 4.61
CA VAL A 98 -4.22 -5.85 5.44
C VAL A 98 -4.05 -4.62 4.56
N ILE A 99 -4.71 -3.53 4.95
CA ILE A 99 -4.47 -2.21 4.38
C ILE A 99 -3.93 -1.26 5.44
N ILE A 100 -2.87 -0.53 5.08
CA ILE A 100 -2.27 0.52 5.92
C ILE A 100 -2.71 1.87 5.35
N LEU A 101 -3.30 2.71 6.19
CA LEU A 101 -3.80 4.02 5.80
C LEU A 101 -3.43 5.07 6.86
N GLY A 102 -3.19 6.30 6.41
CA GLY A 102 -3.17 7.45 7.30
C GLY A 102 -4.54 7.66 7.94
N ALA A 103 -4.58 8.10 9.20
CA ALA A 103 -5.84 8.32 9.91
C ALA A 103 -6.76 9.36 9.22
N ASP A 104 -6.16 10.31 8.51
CA ASP A 104 -6.85 11.33 7.70
C ASP A 104 -7.64 10.71 6.53
N LYS A 105 -7.23 9.54 6.04
CA LYS A 105 -7.88 8.81 4.94
C LYS A 105 -9.07 7.97 5.36
N TRP A 106 -9.25 7.74 6.66
CA TRP A 106 -10.37 6.93 7.18
C TRP A 106 -11.74 7.46 6.73
N HIS A 107 -11.91 8.78 6.69
CA HIS A 107 -13.15 9.40 6.21
C HIS A 107 -13.44 9.11 4.73
N GLN A 108 -12.41 8.95 3.88
CA GLN A 108 -12.60 8.67 2.45
C GLN A 108 -13.05 7.23 2.20
N VAL A 109 -12.60 6.28 3.03
CA VAL A 109 -13.01 4.87 2.93
C VAL A 109 -14.48 4.69 3.31
N LEU A 110 -14.98 5.47 4.25
CA LEU A 110 -16.36 5.35 4.75
C LEU A 110 -17.38 6.15 3.95
N ASP A 111 -16.94 7.04 3.06
CA ASP A 111 -17.83 7.93 2.33
C ASP A 111 -18.27 7.29 0.99
N PRO A 112 -19.56 6.92 0.84
CA PRO A 112 -20.08 6.27 -0.36
C PRO A 112 -19.94 7.12 -1.64
N VAL A 113 -19.72 8.44 -1.52
CA VAL A 113 -19.57 9.33 -2.68
C VAL A 113 -18.40 8.92 -3.58
N TRP A 114 -17.38 8.25 -3.02
CA TRP A 114 -16.21 7.77 -3.76
C TRP A 114 -16.45 6.46 -4.51
N TYR A 115 -17.61 5.83 -4.35
CA TYR A 115 -17.96 4.54 -4.94
C TYR A 115 -19.10 4.63 -5.97
N ALA A 116 -19.59 5.84 -6.26
CA ALA A 116 -20.78 6.04 -7.10
C ALA A 116 -20.56 5.68 -8.59
N ASP A 117 -19.31 5.57 -9.04
CA ASP A 117 -18.92 5.24 -10.42
C ASP A 117 -17.98 4.01 -10.52
N SER A 118 -17.97 3.12 -9.50
CA SER A 118 -17.18 1.87 -9.48
C SER A 118 -17.84 0.72 -10.22
#